data_AF-A0A4R3P636-F1
#
_entry.id   AF-A0A4R3P636-F1
#
_cell.length_a   1.000
_cell.length_b   1.000
_cell.length_c   1.000
_cell.angle_alpha   90.00
_cell.angle_beta   90.00
_cell.angle_gamma   90.00
#
_symmetry.space_group_name_H-M   'P 1'
#
loop_
_entity.id
_entity.type
_entity.pdbx_description
1 polymer ?
#
loop_
_entity_poly.entity_id
_entity_poly.type
_entity_poly.pdbx_seq_one_letter_code
_entity_poly.pdbx_strand_id
1 'polypeptide(L)' 'MLEWLTNPWVIIIIVVSVVVGNIAALKQTANMDLTGRGKTERDLDKLNRLDKLNQEKAEKEESKDNKDA' A
#
# COMPACT_ATOMS: atom_id res chain seq x y z
N MET A 1 9.86 16.61 -45.18
CA MET A 1 9.42 16.82 -43.78
C MET A 1 8.69 15.58 -43.24
N LEU A 2 7.68 15.05 -43.94
CA LEU A 2 6.97 13.80 -43.59
C LEU A 2 7.86 12.55 -43.62
N GLU A 3 8.90 12.52 -44.45
CA GLU A 3 9.81 11.37 -44.59
C GLU A 3 10.58 11.03 -43.32
N TRP A 4 10.81 12.01 -42.44
CA TRP A 4 11.42 11.77 -41.13
C TRP A 4 10.43 11.11 -40.16
N LEU A 5 9.14 11.44 -40.28
CA LEU A 5 8.09 10.86 -39.45
C LEU A 5 7.70 9.44 -39.91
N THR A 6 7.74 9.17 -41.22
CA THR A 6 7.50 7.84 -41.79
C THR A 6 8.76 6.96 -41.85
N ASN A 7 9.82 7.33 -41.14
CA ASN A 7 11.01 6.51 -41.03
C ASN A 7 10.71 5.30 -40.12
N PRO A 8 10.98 4.05 -40.56
CA PRO A 8 10.62 2.85 -39.80
C PRO A 8 11.17 2.86 -38.36
N TRP A 9 12.36 3.44 -38.15
CA TRP A 9 12.95 3.59 -36.82
C TRP A 9 12.15 4.52 -35.89
N VAL A 10 11.64 5.63 -36.42
CA VAL A 10 10.91 6.65 -35.64
C VAL A 10 9.54 6.13 -35.23
N ILE A 11 8.86 5.42 -36.12
CA ILE A 11 7.56 4.78 -35.84
C ILE A 11 7.67 3.79 -34.69
N ILE A 12 8.73 2.96 -34.67
CA ILE A 12 8.95 1.95 -33.61
C ILE A 12 9.12 2.62 -32.24
N ILE A 13 9.88 3.71 -32.16
CA ILE A 13 10.08 4.45 -30.91
C ILE A 13 8.75 4.98 -30.37
N ILE A 14 7.92 5.58 -31.24
CA ILE A 14 6.60 6.11 -30.85
C ILE A 14 5.71 4.99 -30.31
N VAL A 15 5.65 3.84 -31.00
CA VAL A 15 4.84 2.70 -30.56
C VAL A 15 5.31 2.17 -29.21
N VAL A 16 6.63 1.99 -29.02
CA VAL A 16 7.20 1.54 -27.74
C VAL A 16 6.91 2.55 -26.63
N SER A 17 7.02 3.86 -26.89
CA SER A 17 6.68 4.90 -25.91
C SER A 17 5.21 4.87 -25.51
N VAL A 18 4.28 4.64 -26.45
CA VAL A 18 2.85 4.52 -26.14
C VAL A 18 2.57 3.26 -25.31
N VAL A 19 3.21 2.13 -25.66
CA VAL A 19 3.07 0.87 -24.92
C VAL A 19 3.64 0.99 -23.51
N VAL A 20 4.84 1.54 -23.35
CA VAL A 20 5.46 1.78 -22.04
C VAL A 20 4.68 2.83 -21.25
N GLY A 21 4.14 3.87 -21.89
CA GLY A 21 3.25 4.86 -21.26
C GLY A 21 1.97 4.24 -20.71
N ASN A 22 1.34 3.34 -21.46
CA ASN A 22 0.18 2.58 -21.00
C ASN A 22 0.53 1.61 -19.86
N ILE A 23 1.65 0.90 -19.96
CA ILE A 23 2.14 0.02 -18.90
C ILE A 23 2.51 0.84 -17.65
N ALA A 24 3.06 2.05 -17.81
CA ALA A 24 3.38 2.93 -16.69
C ALA A 24 2.12 3.46 -15.99
N ALA A 25 1.06 3.78 -16.73
CA ALA A 25 -0.24 4.13 -16.16
C ALA A 25 -0.87 2.94 -15.40
N LEU A 26 -0.78 1.73 -15.96
CA LEU A 26 -1.23 0.50 -15.30
C LEU A 26 -0.36 0.14 -14.09
N LYS A 27 0.95 0.38 -14.14
CA LYS A 27 1.88 0.16 -13.03
C LYS A 27 1.64 1.19 -11.92
N GLN A 28 1.28 2.42 -12.26
CA GLN A 28 0.88 3.43 -11.29
C GLN A 28 -0.49 3.08 -10.66
N THR A 29 -1.42 2.51 -11.43
CA THR A 29 -2.70 1.95 -10.92
C THR A 29 -2.50 0.70 -10.06
N ALA A 30 -1.69 -0.28 -10.47
CA ALA A 30 -1.47 -1.53 -9.74
C ALA A 30 -0.56 -1.38 -8.51
N ASN A 31 0.30 -0.35 -8.48
CA ASN A 31 1.10 -0.03 -7.30
C ASN A 31 0.34 0.78 -6.24
N MET A 32 -0.93 1.16 -6.48
CA MET A 32 -1.79 1.74 -5.44
C MET A 32 -2.20 0.70 -4.38
N ASP A 33 -2.17 -0.59 -4.71
CA ASP A 33 -2.51 -1.66 -3.77
C ASP A 33 -1.32 -2.08 -2.88
N LEU A 34 -0.09 -1.87 -3.34
CA LEU A 34 1.12 -2.18 -2.56
C LEU A 34 1.45 -1.10 -1.51
N THR A 35 0.97 0.13 -1.70
CA THR A 35 1.10 1.19 -0.67
C THR A 35 0.01 1.10 0.40
N GLY A 36 -1.15 0.52 0.08
CA GLY A 36 -2.24 0.27 1.02
C GLY A 36 -1.98 -0.90 1.97
N ARG A 37 -1.35 -1.97 1.48
CA ARG A 37 -1.08 -3.19 2.27
C ARG A 37 -0.18 -2.94 3.48
N GLY A 38 0.83 -2.07 3.34
CA GLY A 38 1.69 -1.66 4.45
C GLY A 38 0.98 -0.82 5.52
N LYS A 39 -0.18 -0.22 5.21
CA LYS A 39 -1.01 0.51 6.18
C LYS A 39 -1.93 -0.45 6.93
N THR A 40 -2.50 -1.44 6.24
CA THR A 40 -3.34 -2.49 6.83
C THR A 40 -2.55 -3.38 7.80
N GLU A 41 -1.32 -3.77 7.46
CA GLU A 41 -0.47 -4.56 8.39
C GLU A 41 -0.08 -3.77 9.64
N ARG A 42 0.18 -2.46 9.50
CA ARG A 42 0.47 -1.57 10.65
C ARG A 42 -0.75 -1.33 11.53
N ASP A 43 -1.95 -1.32 10.94
CA ASP A 43 -3.19 -1.13 11.68
C ASP A 43 -3.55 -2.40 12.48
N LEU A 44 -3.41 -3.59 11.87
CA LEU A 44 -3.59 -4.87 12.57
C LEU A 44 -2.64 -5.03 13.77
N ASP A 45 -1.35 -4.69 13.62
CA ASP A 45 -0.38 -4.79 14.72
C ASP A 45 -0.73 -3.82 15.87
N LYS A 46 -1.21 -2.61 15.54
CA LYS A 46 -1.70 -1.64 16.53
C LYS A 46 -2.92 -2.14 17.28
N LEU A 47 -3.90 -2.72 16.57
CA LEU A 47 -5.11 -3.30 17.17
C LEU A 47 -4.76 -4.43 18.15
N ASN A 48 -3.88 -5.35 17.76
CA ASN A 48 -3.47 -6.46 18.62
C ASN A 48 -2.75 -5.99 19.90
N ARG A 49 -1.89 -4.96 19.79
CA ARG A 49 -1.24 -4.35 20.96
C ARG A 49 -2.25 -3.66 21.89
N LEU A 50 -3.24 -2.96 21.33
CA LEU A 50 -4.25 -2.25 22.10
C LEU A 50 -5.13 -3.22 22.89
N ASP A 51 -5.52 -4.34 22.28
CA ASP A 51 -6.31 -5.38 22.93
C ASP A 51 -5.58 -5.98 24.13
N LYS A 52 -4.29 -6.33 23.95
CA LYS A 52 -3.46 -6.87 25.03
C LYS A 52 -3.28 -5.90 26.19
N LEU A 53 -3.14 -4.60 25.90
CA LEU A 53 -3.06 -3.56 26.93
C LEU A 53 -4.37 -3.36 27.68
N ASN A 54 -5.51 -3.47 27.00
CA ASN A 54 -6.82 -3.40 27.65
C ASN A 54 -7.10 -4.62 28.54
N GLN A 55 -6.71 -5.83 28.10
CA GLN A 55 -6.82 -7.02 28.94
C GLN A 55 -5.94 -6.90 30.20
N GLU A 56 -4.68 -6.50 30.05
CA GLU A 56 -3.79 -6.32 31.22
C GLU A 56 -4.29 -5.23 32.18
N LYS A 57 -4.92 -4.17 31.66
CA LYS A 57 -5.56 -3.13 32.48
C LYS A 57 -6.77 -3.67 33.24
N ALA A 58 -7.65 -4.42 32.56
CA ALA A 58 -8.82 -5.02 33.19
C ALA A 58 -8.41 -6.00 34.30
N GLU A 59 -7.42 -6.87 34.05
CA GLU A 59 -6.90 -7.81 35.05
C GLU A 59 -6.25 -7.10 36.25
N LYS A 60 -5.56 -5.98 36.02
CA LYS A 60 -4.97 -5.16 37.11
C LYS A 60 -6.01 -4.37 37.89
N GLU A 61 -7.09 -3.95 37.26
CA GLU A 61 -8.21 -3.26 37.93
C GLU A 61 -8.99 -4.26 38.78
N GLU A 62 -9.29 -5.46 38.26
CA GLU A 62 -9.94 -6.54 38.99
C GLU A 62 -9.10 -7.04 40.18
N SER A 63 -7.77 -7.18 40.00
CA SER A 63 -6.87 -7.57 41.09
C SER A 63 -6.66 -6.50 42.17
N LYS A 64 -6.93 -5.22 41.87
CA LYS A 64 -6.88 -4.13 42.86
C LYS A 64 -8.18 -4.07 43.64
N ASP A 65 -9.32 -4.16 42.96
CA ASP A 65 -10.65 -4.17 43.59
C ASP A 65 -10.79 -5.32 44.61
N ASN A 66 -10.29 -6.53 44.28
CA ASN A 66 -10.30 -7.67 45.20
C ASN A 66 -9.25 -7.57 46.35
N LYS A 67 -8.32 -6.61 46.31
CA LYS A 67 -7.33 -6.39 47.37
C LYS A 67 -7.75 -5.30 48.35
N ASP A 68 -8.67 -4.43 47.91
CA ASP A 68 -9.22 -3.33 48.69
C ASP A 68 -10.59 -3.69 49.34
N ALA A 69 -11.10 -4.91 49.12
CA ALA A 69 -12.27 -5.51 49.78
C ALA A 69 -11.89 -6.46 50.93
#